data_AF-A0A2H9TJJ4-F1
#
_entry.id   AF-A0A2H9TJJ4-F1
#
_cell.length_a   1.000
_cell.length_b   1.000
_cell.length_c   1.000
_cell.angle_alpha   90.00
_cell.angle_beta   90.00
_cell.angle_gamma   90.00
#
_symmetry.space_group_name_H-M   'P 1'
#
loop_
_entity.id
_entity.type
_entity.pdbx_description
1 polymer ?
#
loop_
_entity_poly.entity_id
_entity_poly.type
_entity_poly.pdbx_seq_one_letter_code
_entity_poly.pdbx_strand_id
1 'polypeptide(L)'
;MEDSIDACELVAKVLTSFLTVDQDISHDQIIHNAEFLLSPPTMSVLRVNTLQSSPEAALTKAAAILHAQDSSFCAIPLPGMPEVLTIKAKGPLDVIPTERQAIVSVECAQAVLRGAHVFGPGVIAIQDDATGDSAVSVWADLDEKCTRGFRKIYGGRKKFVGNGILKMPSKGLAIEMIQTKWKMPSFEQFPRQLYFPQNLPSILVVEELAPRPGEIVLDMCASPGGKSSHIGIKMKNTGLLISLDKNINKVNKLKDTLAQQSVTSARAYIADASKLLSADGLGVSPAEYSGGTDKLLPNSFSRICLDPPCSGFGQRPLIPASSYSPNLRGYASYQMKMVSTACALLKSGGCMSYSTCTMVPDENEQVVAYAVQELGMQLETPRFGYGSPGLSGFGLSDSECEKVKRFWPAGLEDTIGFFYAVLKKP
;
A
#
# COMPACT_ATOMS: atom_id res chain seq x y z
N MET A 1 8.33 -6.48 -26.83
CA MET A 1 9.53 -7.04 -26.16
C MET A 1 10.62 -6.00 -26.00
N GLU A 2 10.82 -5.06 -26.95
CA GLU A 2 11.84 -4.00 -26.79
C GLU A 2 11.56 -3.06 -25.60
N ASP A 3 10.31 -2.61 -25.38
CA ASP A 3 9.99 -1.71 -24.25
C ASP A 3 10.18 -2.34 -22.84
N SER A 4 10.18 -3.67 -22.72
CA SER A 4 10.32 -4.34 -21.41
C SER A 4 11.77 -4.48 -20.96
N ILE A 5 12.72 -4.59 -21.90
CA ILE A 5 14.14 -4.74 -21.59
C ILE A 5 14.69 -3.42 -21.02
N ASP A 6 14.34 -2.28 -21.64
CA ASP A 6 14.74 -0.95 -21.16
C ASP A 6 14.14 -0.62 -19.77
N ALA A 7 12.87 -0.95 -19.55
CA ALA A 7 12.21 -0.74 -18.25
C ALA A 7 12.82 -1.59 -17.12
N CYS A 8 13.13 -2.87 -17.39
CA CYS A 8 13.71 -3.76 -16.40
C CYS A 8 15.12 -3.31 -16.01
N GLU A 9 15.96 -2.96 -17.00
CA GLU A 9 17.29 -2.42 -16.74
C GLU A 9 17.25 -1.11 -15.95
N LEU A 10 16.31 -0.21 -16.27
CA LEU A 10 16.15 1.04 -15.52
C LEU A 10 15.85 0.77 -14.05
N VAL A 11 14.90 -0.11 -13.76
CA VAL A 11 14.53 -0.48 -12.38
C VAL A 11 15.68 -1.21 -11.68
N ALA A 12 16.38 -2.10 -12.38
CA ALA A 12 17.54 -2.82 -11.86
C ALA A 12 18.70 -1.88 -11.52
N LYS A 13 18.97 -0.86 -12.36
CA LYS A 13 19.96 0.19 -12.08
C LYS A 13 19.63 0.94 -10.80
N VAL A 14 18.34 1.26 -10.57
CA VAL A 14 17.92 1.91 -9.32
C VAL A 14 18.09 0.96 -8.12
N LEU A 15 17.64 -0.29 -8.21
CA LEU A 15 17.84 -1.30 -7.15
C LEU A 15 19.32 -1.43 -6.77
N THR A 16 20.19 -1.53 -7.78
CA THR A 16 21.64 -1.60 -7.61
C THR A 16 22.16 -0.43 -6.79
N SER A 17 21.68 0.79 -7.05
CA SER A 17 22.18 2.02 -6.42
C SER A 17 22.07 2.08 -4.90
N PHE A 18 21.20 1.27 -4.28
CA PHE A 18 21.01 1.21 -2.83
C PHE A 18 21.16 -0.20 -2.22
N LEU A 19 21.37 -1.23 -3.04
CA LEU A 19 21.57 -2.62 -2.58
C LEU A 19 23.02 -3.11 -2.72
N THR A 20 23.87 -2.49 -3.54
CA THR A 20 25.23 -3.01 -3.79
C THR A 20 26.33 -2.42 -2.90
N VAL A 21 25.96 -1.88 -1.74
CA VAL A 21 26.94 -1.54 -0.70
C VAL A 21 27.02 -2.75 0.23
N ASP A 22 28.01 -3.62 0.01
CA ASP A 22 28.38 -4.76 0.87
C ASP A 22 27.33 -5.87 1.11
N GLN A 23 26.56 -6.27 0.09
CA GLN A 23 25.50 -7.28 0.26
C GLN A 23 25.67 -8.55 -0.59
N ASP A 24 25.26 -9.68 -0.03
CA ASP A 24 25.06 -10.97 -0.69
C ASP A 24 23.82 -11.00 -1.64
N ILE A 25 23.45 -9.86 -2.25
CA ILE A 25 22.41 -9.84 -3.29
C ILE A 25 23.07 -9.90 -4.66
N SER A 26 22.93 -11.05 -5.32
CA SER A 26 23.44 -11.28 -6.67
C SER A 26 22.77 -10.37 -7.70
N HIS A 27 23.47 -10.10 -8.81
CA HIS A 27 22.91 -9.36 -9.94
C HIS A 27 21.63 -10.01 -10.49
N ASP A 28 21.58 -11.34 -10.54
CA ASP A 28 20.40 -12.08 -10.99
C ASP A 28 19.19 -11.83 -10.08
N GLN A 29 19.38 -11.78 -8.76
CA GLN A 29 18.31 -11.42 -7.82
C GLN A 29 17.83 -9.98 -8.03
N ILE A 30 18.72 -9.04 -8.38
CA ILE A 30 18.33 -7.66 -8.70
C ILE A 30 17.45 -7.62 -9.94
N ILE A 31 17.88 -8.27 -11.02
CA ILE A 31 17.11 -8.35 -12.27
C ILE A 31 15.76 -9.00 -12.01
N HIS A 32 15.73 -10.11 -11.27
CA HIS A 32 14.47 -10.81 -10.98
C HIS A 32 13.50 -9.97 -10.14
N ASN A 33 13.99 -9.23 -9.14
CA ASN A 33 13.15 -8.28 -8.40
C ASN A 33 12.64 -7.14 -9.31
N ALA A 34 13.46 -6.64 -10.24
CA ALA A 34 13.05 -5.62 -11.21
C ALA A 34 11.92 -6.10 -12.11
N GLU A 35 12.00 -7.33 -12.63
CA GLU A 35 10.94 -7.96 -13.42
C GLU A 35 9.63 -8.07 -12.64
N PHE A 36 9.71 -8.54 -11.39
CA PHE A 36 8.54 -8.68 -10.53
C PHE A 36 7.94 -7.31 -10.20
N LEU A 37 8.75 -6.27 -9.97
CA LEU A 37 8.25 -4.91 -9.75
C LEU A 37 7.37 -4.43 -10.89
N LEU A 38 7.74 -4.72 -12.14
CA LEU A 38 7.03 -4.30 -13.35
C LEU A 38 5.69 -5.04 -13.58
N SER A 39 5.45 -6.11 -12.82
CA SER A 39 4.25 -6.94 -12.88
C SER A 39 3.36 -6.76 -11.64
N PRO A 40 2.03 -6.88 -11.76
CA PRO A 40 1.16 -6.89 -10.59
C PRO A 40 1.43 -8.15 -9.75
N PRO A 41 1.22 -8.11 -8.42
CA PRO A 41 1.21 -9.32 -7.62
C PRO A 41 0.17 -10.29 -8.15
N THR A 42 0.49 -11.58 -8.27
CA THR A 42 -0.44 -12.62 -8.72
C THR A 42 -1.46 -13.01 -7.65
N MET A 43 -1.31 -12.49 -6.42
CA MET A 43 -2.27 -12.71 -5.35
C MET A 43 -2.91 -11.38 -4.94
N SER A 44 -4.19 -11.22 -5.26
CA SER A 44 -5.00 -10.15 -4.69
C SER A 44 -5.47 -10.54 -3.30
N VAL A 45 -5.51 -9.57 -2.39
CA VAL A 45 -5.82 -9.79 -0.98
C VAL A 45 -6.96 -8.88 -0.53
N LEU A 46 -7.98 -9.49 0.07
CA LEU A 46 -9.13 -8.83 0.67
C LEU A 46 -9.13 -9.10 2.17
N ARG A 47 -9.14 -8.03 2.97
CA ARG A 47 -9.37 -8.12 4.40
C ARG A 47 -10.87 -8.07 4.68
N VAL A 48 -11.37 -9.03 5.46
CA VAL A 48 -12.75 -9.08 5.95
C VAL A 48 -12.91 -8.18 7.16
N ASN A 49 -14.00 -7.42 7.19
CA ASN A 49 -14.44 -6.68 8.37
C ASN A 49 -15.20 -7.58 9.32
N THR A 50 -14.50 -8.07 10.35
CA THR A 50 -15.05 -9.00 11.35
C THR A 50 -16.04 -8.35 12.32
N LEU A 51 -16.24 -7.03 12.28
CA LEU A 51 -17.37 -6.37 12.95
C LEU A 51 -18.70 -6.63 12.25
N GLN A 52 -18.68 -6.95 10.95
CA GLN A 52 -19.87 -7.03 10.10
C GLN A 52 -20.25 -8.48 9.74
N SER A 53 -19.30 -9.41 9.75
CA SER A 53 -19.57 -10.81 9.41
C SER A 53 -18.47 -11.73 9.95
N SER A 54 -18.80 -13.02 10.08
CA SER A 54 -17.76 -14.03 10.30
C SER A 54 -16.95 -14.24 9.01
N PRO A 55 -15.69 -14.69 9.11
CA PRO A 55 -14.88 -15.01 7.94
C PRO A 55 -15.53 -16.01 6.97
N GLU A 56 -16.25 -17.01 7.47
CA GLU A 56 -16.89 -18.07 6.66
C GLU A 56 -18.07 -17.51 5.84
N ALA A 57 -18.90 -16.68 6.47
CA ALA A 57 -20.01 -16.01 5.80
C ALA A 57 -19.51 -14.99 4.76
N ALA A 58 -18.41 -14.30 5.07
CA ALA A 58 -17.73 -13.43 4.12
C ALA A 58 -17.17 -14.24 2.94
N LEU A 59 -16.40 -15.31 3.18
CA LEU A 59 -15.89 -16.18 2.13
C LEU A 59 -16.99 -16.63 1.15
N THR A 60 -18.14 -17.06 1.69
CA THR A 60 -19.29 -17.49 0.86
C THR A 60 -19.81 -16.36 -0.04
N LYS A 61 -19.95 -15.15 0.50
CA LYS A 61 -20.36 -13.96 -0.27
C LYS A 61 -19.31 -13.56 -1.32
N ALA A 62 -18.03 -13.57 -0.95
CA ALA A 62 -16.93 -13.28 -1.86
C ALA A 62 -16.90 -14.28 -3.02
N ALA A 63 -17.06 -15.58 -2.74
CA ALA A 63 -17.12 -16.62 -3.76
C ALA A 63 -18.28 -16.40 -4.75
N ALA A 64 -19.46 -16.01 -4.26
CA ALA A 64 -20.60 -15.70 -5.13
C ALA A 64 -20.34 -14.49 -6.04
N ILE A 65 -19.76 -13.41 -5.50
CA ILE A 65 -19.39 -12.21 -6.29
C ILE A 65 -18.34 -12.56 -7.35
N LEU A 66 -17.31 -13.32 -6.97
CA LEU A 66 -16.26 -13.74 -7.89
C LEU A 66 -16.80 -14.64 -8.99
N HIS A 67 -17.64 -15.62 -8.64
CA HIS A 67 -18.25 -16.53 -9.62
C HIS A 67 -19.14 -15.79 -10.62
N ALA A 68 -19.85 -14.76 -10.17
CA ALA A 68 -20.67 -13.90 -11.04
C ALA A 68 -19.84 -13.06 -12.02
N GLN A 69 -18.61 -12.67 -11.64
CA GLN A 69 -17.68 -12.01 -12.56
C GLN A 69 -17.04 -13.01 -13.53
N ASP A 70 -16.53 -14.12 -12.99
CA ASP A 70 -15.93 -15.20 -13.73
C ASP A 70 -15.80 -16.45 -12.86
N SER A 71 -16.37 -17.57 -13.31
CA SER A 71 -16.41 -18.83 -12.56
C SER A 71 -15.03 -19.42 -12.25
N SER A 72 -13.97 -18.91 -12.89
CA SER A 72 -12.61 -19.37 -12.73
C SER A 72 -11.84 -18.64 -11.62
N PHE A 73 -12.42 -17.60 -11.01
CA PHE A 73 -11.90 -16.99 -9.78
C PHE A 73 -12.33 -17.77 -8.55
N CYS A 74 -11.40 -17.92 -7.62
CA CYS A 74 -11.65 -18.56 -6.33
C CYS A 74 -10.99 -17.74 -5.23
N ALA A 75 -11.76 -17.37 -4.21
CA ALA A 75 -11.22 -16.84 -2.96
C ALA A 75 -10.89 -18.01 -2.03
N ILE A 76 -9.69 -17.99 -1.45
CA ILE A 76 -9.28 -18.92 -0.40
C ILE A 76 -8.83 -18.14 0.83
N PRO A 77 -9.21 -18.56 2.05
CA PRO A 77 -8.66 -17.96 3.26
C PRO A 77 -7.16 -18.20 3.35
N LEU A 78 -6.42 -17.21 3.87
CA LEU A 78 -5.02 -17.37 4.18
C LEU A 78 -4.88 -18.31 5.40
N PRO A 79 -3.99 -19.32 5.36
CA PRO A 79 -3.77 -20.22 6.50
C PRO A 79 -3.43 -19.43 7.78
N GLY A 80 -4.15 -19.72 8.86
CA GLY A 80 -4.00 -19.04 10.15
C GLY A 80 -4.64 -17.65 10.26
N MET A 81 -5.19 -17.10 9.16
CA MET A 81 -5.87 -15.80 9.11
C MET A 81 -7.15 -15.92 8.25
N PRO A 82 -8.22 -16.56 8.76
CA PRO A 82 -9.43 -16.80 7.99
C PRO A 82 -10.11 -15.50 7.49
N GLU A 83 -9.90 -14.37 8.17
CA GLU A 83 -10.37 -13.04 7.78
C GLU A 83 -9.59 -12.42 6.61
N VAL A 84 -8.53 -13.05 6.14
CA VAL A 84 -7.74 -12.60 4.99
C VAL A 84 -8.02 -13.53 3.82
N LEU A 85 -8.76 -13.04 2.83
CA LEU A 85 -9.08 -13.80 1.64
C LEU A 85 -8.07 -13.47 0.54
N THR A 86 -7.56 -14.50 -0.11
CA THR A 86 -6.63 -14.38 -1.22
C THR A 86 -7.26 -14.89 -2.51
N ILE A 87 -6.98 -14.21 -3.62
CA ILE A 87 -7.55 -14.53 -4.93
C ILE A 87 -6.40 -14.52 -5.94
N LYS A 88 -6.17 -15.67 -6.57
CA LYS A 88 -5.08 -15.83 -7.53
C LYS A 88 -5.46 -15.24 -8.89
N ALA A 89 -4.61 -14.36 -9.39
CA ALA A 89 -4.66 -13.81 -10.74
C ALA A 89 -4.20 -14.84 -11.77
N LYS A 90 -4.60 -14.63 -13.03
CA LYS A 90 -4.12 -15.41 -14.19
C LYS A 90 -3.43 -14.49 -15.19
N GLY A 91 -2.20 -14.80 -15.55
CA GLY A 91 -1.44 -14.06 -16.55
C GLY A 91 0.08 -14.14 -16.33
N PRO A 92 0.87 -13.48 -17.18
CA PRO A 92 0.42 -12.63 -18.29
C PRO A 92 -0.32 -13.42 -19.38
N LEU A 93 -1.36 -12.83 -19.95
CA LEU A 93 -2.15 -13.37 -21.05
C LEU A 93 -1.74 -12.69 -22.37
N ASP A 94 -1.77 -13.46 -23.45
CA ASP A 94 -1.56 -12.95 -24.80
C ASP A 94 -2.81 -12.21 -25.28
N VAL A 95 -2.81 -10.89 -25.07
CA VAL A 95 -3.89 -9.99 -25.49
C VAL A 95 -3.39 -9.15 -26.66
N ILE A 96 -4.11 -9.25 -27.79
CA ILE A 96 -3.81 -8.50 -29.01
C ILE A 96 -4.54 -7.15 -28.94
N PRO A 97 -3.84 -6.01 -29.11
CA PRO A 97 -4.48 -4.70 -29.19
C PRO A 97 -5.48 -4.60 -30.34
N THR A 98 -6.59 -3.90 -30.11
CA THR A 98 -7.54 -3.47 -31.14
C THR A 98 -7.02 -2.28 -31.97
N GLU A 99 -7.74 -1.94 -33.05
CA GLU A 99 -7.39 -0.83 -33.95
C GLU A 99 -7.51 0.57 -33.31
N ARG A 100 -8.33 0.70 -32.27
CA ARG A 100 -8.59 1.98 -31.58
C ARG A 100 -7.88 2.03 -30.25
N GLN A 101 -7.53 3.24 -29.80
CA GLN A 101 -6.86 3.42 -28.51
C GLN A 101 -7.51 4.45 -27.60
N ALA A 102 -7.33 4.21 -26.31
CA ALA A 102 -7.52 5.17 -25.24
C ALA A 102 -6.21 5.30 -24.46
N ILE A 103 -5.81 6.53 -24.18
CA ILE A 103 -4.63 6.86 -23.39
C ILE A 103 -5.08 7.25 -21.98
N VAL A 104 -4.44 6.64 -20.98
CA VAL A 104 -4.70 6.85 -19.56
C VAL A 104 -3.45 7.26 -18.82
N SER A 105 -3.61 7.83 -17.63
CA SER A 105 -2.48 8.10 -16.75
C SER A 105 -1.80 6.81 -16.28
N VAL A 106 -0.57 6.92 -15.82
CA VAL A 106 0.22 5.80 -15.30
C VAL A 106 -0.48 5.16 -14.08
N GLU A 107 -1.02 5.96 -13.18
CA GLU A 107 -1.74 5.48 -11.99
C GLU A 107 -3.02 4.73 -12.38
N CYS A 108 -3.73 5.24 -13.39
CA CYS A 108 -4.91 4.56 -13.93
C CYS A 108 -4.53 3.20 -14.54
N ALA A 109 -3.44 3.16 -15.31
CA ALA A 109 -2.93 1.92 -15.88
C ALA A 109 -2.51 0.90 -14.81
N GLN A 110 -1.85 1.35 -13.74
CA GLN A 110 -1.50 0.49 -12.59
C GLN A 110 -2.75 -0.09 -11.91
N ALA A 111 -3.80 0.72 -11.74
CA ALA A 111 -5.08 0.25 -11.20
C ALA A 111 -5.75 -0.78 -12.12
N VAL A 112 -5.73 -0.56 -13.45
CA VAL A 112 -6.26 -1.52 -14.44
C VAL A 112 -5.51 -2.85 -14.38
N LEU A 113 -4.19 -2.82 -14.28
CA LEU A 113 -3.37 -4.03 -14.10
C LEU A 113 -3.65 -4.76 -12.77
N ARG A 114 -4.33 -4.10 -11.81
CA ARG A 114 -4.80 -4.65 -10.53
C ARG A 114 -6.30 -5.04 -10.57
N GLY A 115 -6.92 -5.06 -11.74
CA GLY A 115 -8.31 -5.49 -11.95
C GLY A 115 -9.36 -4.38 -11.97
N ALA A 116 -8.95 -3.11 -11.94
CA ALA A 116 -9.89 -1.99 -12.02
C ALA A 116 -10.38 -1.75 -13.45
N HIS A 117 -11.57 -1.16 -13.58
CA HIS A 117 -11.97 -0.52 -14.82
C HIS A 117 -11.39 0.89 -14.95
N VAL A 118 -11.54 1.51 -16.13
CA VAL A 118 -11.09 2.90 -16.34
C VAL A 118 -12.23 3.85 -16.05
N PHE A 119 -11.99 4.83 -15.18
CA PHE A 119 -12.94 5.89 -14.86
C PHE A 119 -12.57 7.20 -15.54
N GLY A 120 -13.56 8.06 -15.78
CA GLY A 120 -13.41 9.34 -16.49
C GLY A 120 -12.19 10.18 -16.05
N PRO A 121 -11.91 10.35 -14.75
CA PRO A 121 -10.74 11.09 -14.28
C PRO A 121 -9.40 10.54 -14.78
N GLY A 122 -9.28 9.22 -14.97
CA GLY A 122 -8.07 8.56 -15.44
C GLY A 122 -7.86 8.58 -16.95
N VAL A 123 -8.89 8.96 -17.72
CA VAL A 123 -8.80 9.10 -19.18
C VAL A 123 -8.12 10.42 -19.54
N ILE A 124 -7.07 10.31 -20.36
CA ILE A 124 -6.38 11.45 -20.96
C ILE A 124 -6.92 11.70 -22.37
N ALA A 125 -6.96 10.67 -23.22
CA ALA A 125 -7.31 10.80 -24.63
C ALA A 125 -8.06 9.57 -25.14
N ILE A 126 -8.94 9.77 -26.12
CA ILE A 126 -9.68 8.71 -26.84
C ILE A 126 -9.61 9.08 -28.33
N GLN A 127 -9.30 8.10 -29.17
CA GLN A 127 -9.24 8.29 -30.62
C GLN A 127 -10.60 8.69 -31.21
N ASP A 128 -10.62 9.66 -32.13
CA ASP A 128 -11.84 10.33 -32.63
C ASP A 128 -12.93 9.41 -33.21
N ASP A 129 -12.54 8.28 -33.82
CA ASP A 129 -13.48 7.33 -34.43
C ASP A 129 -14.05 6.32 -33.41
N ALA A 130 -13.64 6.39 -32.14
CA ALA A 130 -14.21 5.58 -31.07
C ALA A 130 -15.49 6.22 -30.53
N THR A 131 -16.63 5.56 -30.75
CA THR A 131 -17.94 5.91 -30.18
C THR A 131 -18.30 5.01 -29.00
N GLY A 132 -19.39 5.31 -28.29
CA GLY A 132 -19.95 4.41 -27.28
C GLY A 132 -20.03 2.97 -27.79
N ASP A 133 -19.67 2.03 -26.93
CA ASP A 133 -19.51 0.59 -27.16
C ASP A 133 -18.40 0.15 -28.13
N SER A 134 -17.54 1.07 -28.58
CA SER A 134 -16.33 0.71 -29.32
C SER A 134 -15.37 -0.10 -28.46
N ALA A 135 -14.80 -1.16 -29.05
CA ALA A 135 -13.65 -1.85 -28.48
C ALA A 135 -12.39 -0.99 -28.64
N VAL A 136 -11.70 -0.72 -27.54
CA VAL A 136 -10.51 0.13 -27.47
C VAL A 136 -9.39 -0.55 -26.71
N SER A 137 -8.16 -0.37 -27.19
CA SER A 137 -6.94 -0.71 -26.48
C SER A 137 -6.60 0.39 -25.49
N VAL A 138 -6.37 0.03 -24.23
CA VAL A 138 -5.98 0.97 -23.18
C VAL A 138 -4.46 0.98 -23.03
N TRP A 139 -3.88 2.18 -23.09
CA TRP A 139 -2.44 2.41 -23.02
C TRP A 139 -2.08 3.43 -21.95
N ALA A 140 -1.06 3.13 -21.16
CA ALA A 140 -0.44 4.11 -20.27
C ALA A 140 0.47 5.05 -21.06
N ASP A 141 0.36 6.36 -20.86
CA ASP A 141 1.32 7.33 -21.41
C ASP A 141 2.63 7.30 -20.59
N LEU A 142 3.71 6.75 -21.18
CA LEU A 142 5.02 6.70 -20.51
C LEU A 142 5.82 7.99 -20.66
N ASP A 143 5.46 8.83 -21.63
CA ASP A 143 6.13 10.12 -21.82
C ASP A 143 5.54 11.22 -20.93
N GLU A 144 4.32 11.02 -20.42
CA GLU A 144 3.53 12.00 -19.67
C GLU A 144 3.36 13.33 -20.42
N LYS A 145 3.21 13.22 -21.74
CA LYS A 145 3.11 14.33 -22.70
C LYS A 145 1.80 14.35 -23.47
N CYS A 146 0.97 13.31 -23.37
CA CYS A 146 -0.33 13.27 -24.00
C CYS A 146 -1.23 14.36 -23.38
N THR A 147 -1.77 15.24 -24.22
CA THR A 147 -2.67 16.30 -23.75
C THR A 147 -4.08 15.77 -23.54
N ARG A 148 -4.77 16.28 -22.52
CA ARG A 148 -6.14 15.87 -22.23
C ARG A 148 -7.07 16.26 -23.38
N GLY A 149 -7.86 15.31 -23.87
CA GLY A 149 -8.73 15.50 -25.02
C GLY A 149 -8.01 15.38 -26.36
N PHE A 150 -6.76 14.87 -26.40
CA PHE A 150 -6.12 14.48 -27.65
C PHE A 150 -6.97 13.41 -28.36
N ARG A 151 -7.03 13.51 -29.68
CA ARG A 151 -8.06 12.83 -30.49
C ARG A 151 -7.50 12.00 -31.65
N LYS A 152 -6.25 12.26 -32.05
CA LYS A 152 -5.54 11.47 -33.07
C LYS A 152 -4.87 10.26 -32.43
N ILE A 153 -4.24 9.44 -33.28
CA ILE A 153 -3.39 8.35 -32.80
C ILE A 153 -2.19 8.95 -32.03
N TYR A 154 -2.06 8.64 -30.74
CA TYR A 154 -0.89 9.04 -29.94
C TYR A 154 0.33 8.19 -30.30
N GLY A 155 1.40 8.86 -30.71
CA GLY A 155 2.66 8.25 -31.17
C GLY A 155 3.80 8.26 -30.14
N GLY A 156 3.58 8.78 -28.92
CA GLY A 156 4.58 8.73 -27.85
C GLY A 156 4.76 7.32 -27.28
N ARG A 157 5.78 7.15 -26.42
CA ARG A 157 6.02 5.88 -25.71
C ARG A 157 4.84 5.55 -24.82
N LYS A 158 4.38 4.31 -24.89
CA LYS A 158 3.17 3.88 -24.21
C LYS A 158 3.19 2.40 -23.86
N LYS A 159 2.57 2.02 -22.75
CA LYS A 159 2.47 0.63 -22.28
C LYS A 159 1.05 0.11 -22.43
N PHE A 160 0.87 -0.96 -23.21
CA PHE A 160 -0.42 -1.65 -23.33
C PHE A 160 -0.79 -2.38 -22.04
N VAL A 161 -2.01 -2.17 -21.55
CA VAL A 161 -2.52 -2.83 -20.33
C VAL A 161 -3.71 -3.77 -20.58
N GLY A 162 -4.44 -3.58 -21.67
CA GLY A 162 -5.55 -4.44 -22.06
C GLY A 162 -6.55 -3.77 -23.00
N ASN A 163 -7.57 -4.51 -23.41
CA ASN A 163 -8.70 -4.03 -24.20
C ASN A 163 -9.94 -3.84 -23.32
N GLY A 164 -10.75 -2.85 -23.67
CA GLY A 164 -12.00 -2.53 -23.00
C GLY A 164 -13.08 -2.05 -23.98
N ILE A 165 -14.31 -1.91 -23.47
CA ILE A 165 -15.45 -1.34 -24.19
C ILE A 165 -15.70 0.07 -23.66
N LEU A 166 -15.76 1.04 -24.56
CA LEU A 166 -15.99 2.44 -24.22
C LEU A 166 -17.46 2.67 -23.77
N LYS A 167 -17.67 3.25 -22.58
CA LYS A 167 -19.01 3.51 -22.00
C LYS A 167 -19.39 5.00 -21.88
N MET A 168 -18.42 5.92 -21.96
CA MET A 168 -18.61 7.39 -22.10
C MET A 168 -19.33 8.23 -20.99
N PRO A 169 -19.14 8.01 -19.68
CA PRO A 169 -19.47 9.01 -18.65
C PRO A 169 -18.27 9.89 -18.25
N SER A 170 -18.49 11.21 -18.16
CA SER A 170 -17.47 12.22 -17.81
C SER A 170 -16.93 12.12 -16.37
N LYS A 171 -17.63 11.41 -15.48
CA LYS A 171 -17.25 11.20 -14.06
C LYS A 171 -17.40 9.75 -13.58
N GLY A 172 -17.81 8.83 -14.45
CA GLY A 172 -18.14 7.43 -14.11
C GLY A 172 -17.22 6.43 -14.81
N LEU A 173 -17.70 5.18 -14.95
CA LEU A 173 -17.04 4.10 -15.69
C LEU A 173 -16.85 4.49 -17.16
N ALA A 174 -15.65 4.94 -17.54
CA ALA A 174 -15.34 5.37 -18.90
C ALA A 174 -15.08 4.20 -19.84
N ILE A 175 -14.31 3.20 -19.40
CA ILE A 175 -13.99 2.02 -20.20
C ILE A 175 -14.12 0.79 -19.30
N GLU A 176 -15.02 -0.10 -19.69
CA GLU A 176 -15.19 -1.42 -19.09
C GLU A 176 -14.12 -2.35 -19.65
N MET A 177 -13.13 -2.70 -18.83
CA MET A 177 -12.06 -3.61 -19.24
C MET A 177 -12.59 -5.04 -19.45
N ILE A 178 -12.34 -5.62 -20.63
CA ILE A 178 -12.83 -6.96 -21.02
C ILE A 178 -11.70 -7.99 -21.20
N GLN A 179 -10.49 -7.54 -21.59
CA GLN A 179 -9.33 -8.41 -21.79
C GLN A 179 -8.08 -7.70 -21.27
N THR A 180 -7.58 -8.11 -20.12
CA THR A 180 -6.39 -7.52 -19.51
C THR A 180 -5.21 -8.47 -19.60
N LYS A 181 -3.98 -7.94 -19.58
CA LYS A 181 -2.77 -8.77 -19.52
C LYS A 181 -2.74 -9.65 -18.26
N TRP A 182 -3.28 -9.17 -17.15
CA TRP A 182 -3.49 -9.97 -15.95
C TRP A 182 -4.98 -9.99 -15.64
N LYS A 183 -5.56 -11.18 -15.69
CA LYS A 183 -6.95 -11.41 -15.33
C LYS A 183 -7.05 -11.42 -13.80
N MET A 184 -7.54 -10.31 -13.27
CA MET A 184 -7.78 -10.08 -11.85
C MET A 184 -9.26 -9.71 -11.66
N PRO A 185 -9.88 -10.08 -10.52
CA PRO A 185 -11.25 -9.67 -10.25
C PRO A 185 -11.33 -8.16 -10.00
N SER A 186 -12.48 -7.59 -10.34
CA SER A 186 -12.80 -6.21 -9.94
C SER A 186 -13.35 -6.21 -8.52
N PHE A 187 -12.83 -5.31 -7.68
CA PHE A 187 -13.32 -5.15 -6.31
C PHE A 187 -14.44 -4.13 -6.16
N GLU A 188 -14.95 -3.58 -7.25
CA GLU A 188 -16.02 -2.58 -7.22
C GLU A 188 -17.34 -3.13 -6.70
N GLN A 189 -17.66 -4.38 -7.02
CA GLN A 189 -18.88 -5.06 -6.59
C GLN A 189 -18.82 -5.58 -5.15
N PHE A 190 -17.64 -5.54 -4.52
CA PHE A 190 -17.48 -5.99 -3.15
C PHE A 190 -18.02 -4.93 -2.18
N PRO A 191 -18.92 -5.31 -1.25
CA PRO A 191 -19.45 -4.37 -0.26
C PRO A 191 -18.33 -3.79 0.60
N ARG A 192 -18.09 -2.47 0.47
CA ARG A 192 -17.00 -1.76 1.17
C ARG A 192 -17.14 -1.73 2.68
N GLN A 193 -18.31 -2.07 3.22
CA GLN A 193 -18.48 -2.27 4.65
C GLN A 193 -17.95 -3.62 5.13
N LEU A 194 -17.90 -4.63 4.25
CA LEU A 194 -17.51 -5.99 4.59
C LEU A 194 -16.07 -6.33 4.14
N TYR A 195 -15.61 -5.77 3.02
CA TYR A 195 -14.27 -6.06 2.50
C TYR A 195 -13.45 -4.79 2.32
N PHE A 196 -12.15 -4.93 2.51
CA PHE A 196 -11.17 -3.89 2.21
C PHE A 196 -9.99 -4.50 1.43
N PRO A 197 -9.78 -4.14 0.15
CA PRO A 197 -8.59 -4.54 -0.59
C PRO A 197 -7.32 -4.00 0.09
N GLN A 198 -6.44 -4.88 0.54
CA GLN A 198 -5.25 -4.51 1.28
C GLN A 198 -4.13 -5.51 1.03
N ASN A 199 -2.94 -5.02 0.68
CA ASN A 199 -1.79 -5.90 0.50
C ASN A 199 -1.46 -6.67 1.79
N LEU A 200 -1.10 -7.95 1.67
CA LEU A 200 -0.82 -8.83 2.81
C LEU A 200 0.17 -8.22 3.83
N PRO A 201 1.34 -7.65 3.43
CA PRO A 201 2.26 -7.05 4.39
C PRO A 201 1.64 -5.93 5.24
N SER A 202 0.72 -5.15 4.67
CA SER A 202 0.00 -4.11 5.43
C SER A 202 -1.02 -4.65 6.42
N ILE A 203 -1.56 -5.85 6.19
CA ILE A 203 -2.41 -6.56 7.16
C ILE A 203 -1.54 -7.08 8.30
N LEU A 204 -0.41 -7.73 7.97
CA LEU A 204 0.55 -8.27 8.93
C LEU A 204 1.07 -7.22 9.91
N VAL A 205 1.31 -5.98 9.47
CA VAL A 205 1.70 -4.87 10.36
C VAL A 205 0.72 -4.68 11.52
N VAL A 206 -0.58 -4.71 11.26
CA VAL A 206 -1.60 -4.51 12.30
C VAL A 206 -1.78 -5.77 13.14
N GLU A 207 -1.70 -6.95 12.52
CA GLU A 207 -1.70 -8.21 13.25
C GLU A 207 -0.54 -8.29 14.24
N GLU A 208 0.67 -7.90 13.80
CA GLU A 208 1.89 -7.86 14.63
C GLU A 208 1.84 -6.76 15.68
N LEU A 209 1.25 -5.60 15.37
CA LEU A 209 0.99 -4.57 16.38
C LEU A 209 0.00 -5.04 17.45
N ALA A 210 -0.92 -5.96 17.15
CA ALA A 210 -1.93 -6.53 18.06
C ALA A 210 -2.64 -5.52 18.99
N PRO A 211 -3.31 -4.48 18.43
CA PRO A 211 -4.14 -3.57 19.22
C PRO A 211 -5.28 -4.30 19.92
N ARG A 212 -5.49 -4.01 21.21
CA ARG A 212 -6.48 -4.69 22.05
C ARG A 212 -7.70 -3.79 22.31
N PRO A 213 -8.89 -4.40 22.48
CA PRO A 213 -10.07 -3.70 22.98
C PRO A 213 -9.78 -2.84 24.22
N GLY A 214 -10.22 -1.58 24.20
CA GLY A 214 -10.06 -0.64 25.31
C GLY A 214 -8.74 0.14 25.35
N GLU A 215 -7.75 -0.19 24.49
CA GLU A 215 -6.49 0.56 24.42
C GLU A 215 -6.66 1.95 23.79
N ILE A 216 -5.70 2.83 24.05
CA ILE A 216 -5.54 4.11 23.35
C ILE A 216 -4.44 3.92 22.30
N VAL A 217 -4.80 4.04 21.03
CA VAL A 217 -3.94 3.76 19.88
C VAL A 217 -3.81 5.00 19.00
N LEU A 218 -2.60 5.25 18.50
CA LEU A 218 -2.32 6.31 17.52
C LEU A 218 -1.96 5.70 16.17
N ASP A 219 -2.55 6.18 15.09
CA ASP A 219 -2.08 5.97 13.73
C ASP A 219 -1.58 7.32 13.19
N MET A 220 -0.26 7.45 13.06
CA MET A 220 0.41 8.72 12.78
C MET A 220 0.30 9.17 11.31
N CYS A 221 0.06 8.23 10.39
CA CYS A 221 0.02 8.47 8.94
C CYS A 221 -1.07 7.59 8.33
N ALA A 222 -2.31 7.92 8.66
CA ALA A 222 -3.44 7.01 8.58
C ALA A 222 -4.07 6.89 7.18
N SER A 223 -3.95 7.90 6.31
CA SER A 223 -4.67 7.91 5.03
C SER A 223 -4.09 6.90 4.04
N PRO A 224 -4.94 6.14 3.30
CA PRO A 224 -6.39 6.29 3.15
C PRO A 224 -7.26 5.61 4.22
N GLY A 225 -6.69 4.96 5.24
CA GLY A 225 -7.42 4.36 6.36
C GLY A 225 -7.44 2.83 6.37
N GLY A 226 -6.64 2.17 5.53
CA GLY A 226 -6.59 0.70 5.49
C GLY A 226 -6.09 0.07 6.79
N LYS A 227 -4.98 0.59 7.34
CA LYS A 227 -4.44 0.15 8.64
C LYS A 227 -5.29 0.68 9.81
N SER A 228 -5.72 1.94 9.78
CA SER A 228 -6.57 2.52 10.84
C SER A 228 -7.90 1.80 10.99
N SER A 229 -8.59 1.50 9.88
CA SER A 229 -9.83 0.71 9.94
C SER A 229 -9.57 -0.69 10.47
N HIS A 230 -8.46 -1.33 10.07
CA HIS A 230 -8.08 -2.62 10.61
C HIS A 230 -7.84 -2.56 12.13
N ILE A 231 -7.11 -1.56 12.63
CA ILE A 231 -6.88 -1.33 14.05
C ILE A 231 -8.22 -1.21 14.79
N GLY A 232 -9.14 -0.37 14.31
CA GLY A 232 -10.46 -0.19 14.92
C GLY A 232 -11.30 -1.47 14.97
N ILE A 233 -11.20 -2.32 13.94
CA ILE A 233 -11.82 -3.65 13.88
C ILE A 233 -11.21 -4.59 14.94
N LYS A 234 -9.88 -4.66 15.07
CA LYS A 234 -9.20 -5.48 16.09
C LYS A 234 -9.49 -5.01 17.51
N MET A 235 -9.67 -3.70 17.70
CA MET A 235 -10.12 -3.08 18.95
C MET A 235 -11.61 -3.30 19.25
N LYS A 236 -12.36 -3.95 18.35
CA LYS A 236 -13.80 -4.20 18.48
C LYS A 236 -14.62 -2.93 18.74
N ASN A 237 -14.19 -1.79 18.17
CA ASN A 237 -14.77 -0.47 18.44
C ASN A 237 -14.79 -0.06 19.93
N THR A 238 -13.84 -0.53 20.73
CA THR A 238 -13.69 -0.15 22.14
C THR A 238 -12.32 0.48 22.40
N GLY A 239 -12.28 1.50 23.27
CA GLY A 239 -11.09 2.33 23.48
C GLY A 239 -11.10 3.57 22.58
N LEU A 240 -9.92 4.08 22.25
CA LEU A 240 -9.75 5.29 21.44
C LEU A 240 -8.67 5.08 20.39
N LEU A 241 -9.02 5.27 19.11
CA LEU A 241 -8.06 5.34 18.02
C LEU A 241 -7.97 6.79 17.51
N ILE A 242 -6.79 7.39 17.58
CA ILE A 242 -6.51 8.68 16.94
C ILE A 242 -5.83 8.40 15.60
N SER A 243 -6.35 8.94 14.51
CA SER A 243 -5.81 8.72 13.17
C SER A 243 -5.48 10.05 12.50
N LEU A 244 -4.23 10.22 12.08
CA LEU A 244 -3.70 11.52 11.64
C LEU A 244 -3.26 11.48 10.18
N ASP A 245 -3.43 12.60 9.49
CA ASP A 245 -2.71 12.88 8.25
C ASP A 245 -2.52 14.39 8.11
N LYS A 246 -1.46 14.84 7.43
CA LYS A 246 -1.18 16.27 7.27
C LYS A 246 -2.05 16.95 6.21
N ASN A 247 -2.70 16.19 5.33
CA ASN A 247 -3.47 16.73 4.21
C ASN A 247 -4.99 16.57 4.42
N ILE A 248 -5.73 17.67 4.28
CA ILE A 248 -7.19 17.69 4.45
C ILE A 248 -7.93 16.68 3.55
N ASN A 249 -7.57 16.57 2.27
CA ASN A 249 -8.22 15.66 1.34
C ASN A 249 -7.95 14.20 1.73
N LYS A 250 -6.76 13.92 2.25
CA LYS A 250 -6.39 12.61 2.79
C LYS A 250 -7.16 12.28 4.08
N VAL A 251 -7.35 13.26 4.98
CA VAL A 251 -8.17 13.10 6.19
C VAL A 251 -9.64 12.87 5.84
N ASN A 252 -10.19 13.56 4.83
CA ASN A 252 -11.56 13.33 4.39
C ASN A 252 -11.75 11.91 3.86
N LYS A 253 -10.83 11.41 3.01
CA LYS A 253 -10.84 10.00 2.54
C LYS A 253 -10.71 8.99 3.68
N LEU A 254 -9.90 9.31 4.69
CA LEU A 254 -9.75 8.51 5.90
C LEU A 254 -11.07 8.44 6.68
N LYS A 255 -11.74 9.57 6.90
CA LYS A 255 -13.07 9.63 7.54
C LYS A 255 -14.10 8.79 6.77
N ASP A 256 -14.12 8.92 5.44
CA ASP A 256 -15.02 8.13 4.58
C ASP A 256 -14.74 6.63 4.72
N THR A 257 -13.46 6.23 4.74
CA THR A 257 -13.06 4.83 4.90
C THR A 257 -13.44 4.27 6.26
N LEU A 258 -13.18 5.01 7.34
CA LEU A 258 -13.55 4.62 8.71
C LEU A 258 -15.07 4.47 8.85
N ALA A 259 -15.84 5.40 8.30
CA ALA A 259 -17.29 5.34 8.29
C ALA A 259 -17.80 4.15 7.47
N GLN A 260 -17.28 3.92 6.26
CA GLN A 260 -17.64 2.78 5.42
C GLN A 260 -17.35 1.45 6.13
N GLN A 261 -16.20 1.33 6.80
CA GLN A 261 -15.80 0.15 7.57
C GLN A 261 -16.48 0.06 8.95
N SER A 262 -17.43 0.95 9.27
CA SER A 262 -18.17 0.95 10.54
C SER A 262 -17.25 1.03 11.78
N VAL A 263 -16.14 1.75 11.67
CA VAL A 263 -15.20 1.96 12.77
C VAL A 263 -15.59 3.24 13.52
N THR A 264 -16.13 3.06 14.72
CA THR A 264 -16.69 4.15 15.54
C THR A 264 -15.76 4.62 16.66
N SER A 265 -14.76 3.82 17.00
CA SER A 265 -13.74 4.16 18.02
C SER A 265 -12.66 5.13 17.52
N ALA A 266 -12.65 5.41 16.21
CA ALA A 266 -11.63 6.23 15.57
C ALA A 266 -12.02 7.72 15.47
N ARG A 267 -11.06 8.59 15.74
CA ARG A 267 -11.16 10.04 15.52
C ARG A 267 -10.06 10.48 14.56
N ALA A 268 -10.45 11.08 13.45
CA ALA A 268 -9.52 11.46 12.38
C ALA A 268 -9.26 12.98 12.35
N TYR A 269 -7.99 13.38 12.41
CA TYR A 269 -7.57 14.78 12.51
C TYR A 269 -6.50 15.15 11.50
N ILE A 270 -6.44 16.45 11.18
CA ILE A 270 -5.37 17.03 10.39
C ILE A 270 -4.24 17.42 11.35
N ALA A 271 -3.07 16.82 11.19
CA ALA A 271 -1.89 17.12 12.01
C ALA A 271 -0.59 16.72 11.31
N ASP A 272 0.50 17.43 11.61
CA ASP A 272 1.86 16.98 11.26
C ASP A 272 2.37 16.05 12.36
N ALA A 273 2.45 14.76 12.03
CA ALA A 273 2.84 13.72 12.98
C ALA A 273 4.25 13.89 13.55
N SER A 274 5.12 14.67 12.89
CA SER A 274 6.46 15.00 13.40
C SER A 274 6.46 16.11 14.46
N LYS A 275 5.31 16.73 14.72
CA LYS A 275 5.15 17.91 15.59
C LYS A 275 4.08 17.73 16.67
N LEU A 276 3.81 16.49 17.06
CA LEU A 276 2.77 16.19 18.06
C LEU A 276 3.18 16.51 19.50
N LEU A 277 4.46 16.79 19.75
CA LEU A 277 4.98 17.10 21.09
C LEU A 277 5.22 18.59 21.26
N SER A 278 5.06 19.06 22.50
CA SER A 278 5.51 20.39 22.92
C SER A 278 6.96 20.34 23.42
N ALA A 279 7.70 21.44 23.25
CA ALA A 279 9.07 21.56 23.73
C ALA A 279 9.17 21.63 25.27
N ASP A 280 8.11 22.10 25.93
CA ASP A 280 8.01 22.20 27.39
C ASP A 280 7.41 20.94 28.06
N GLY A 281 7.10 19.90 27.27
CA GLY A 281 6.49 18.66 27.77
C GLY A 281 5.01 18.78 28.15
N LEU A 282 4.38 19.93 27.93
CA LEU A 282 2.95 20.13 28.13
C LEU A 282 2.16 19.61 26.91
N GLY A 283 0.91 19.20 27.15
CA GLY A 283 0.03 18.71 26.10
C GLY A 283 -1.34 18.32 26.66
N VAL A 284 -2.28 18.06 25.76
CA VAL A 284 -3.60 17.55 26.11
C VAL A 284 -3.59 16.03 26.17
N SER A 285 -4.50 15.44 26.94
CA SER A 285 -4.68 13.99 26.93
C SER A 285 -5.22 13.54 25.56
N PRO A 286 -5.01 12.27 25.15
CA PRO A 286 -5.61 11.75 23.91
C PRO A 286 -7.13 11.91 23.85
N ALA A 287 -7.82 11.84 24.99
CA ALA A 287 -9.28 12.01 25.05
C ALA A 287 -9.74 13.44 24.70
N GLU A 288 -8.92 14.43 25.03
CA GLU A 288 -9.17 15.86 24.82
C GLU A 288 -8.61 16.39 23.49
N TYR A 289 -7.80 15.59 22.80
CA TYR A 289 -7.16 15.98 21.54
C TYR A 289 -8.19 16.37 20.47
N SER A 290 -8.04 17.58 19.92
CA SER A 290 -8.97 18.15 18.93
C SER A 290 -8.35 18.37 17.54
N GLY A 291 -7.04 18.08 17.38
CA GLY A 291 -6.31 18.22 16.13
C GLY A 291 -5.59 19.56 15.99
N GLY A 292 -5.19 19.91 14.76
CA GLY A 292 -4.60 21.22 14.47
C GLY A 292 -3.23 21.42 15.13
N THR A 293 -3.11 22.43 15.99
CA THR A 293 -1.86 22.78 16.68
C THR A 293 -1.71 22.13 18.05
N ASP A 294 -2.73 21.42 18.53
CA ASP A 294 -2.72 20.71 19.81
C ASP A 294 -1.51 19.78 19.91
N LYS A 295 -0.89 19.75 21.09
CA LYS A 295 0.20 18.84 21.43
C LYS A 295 -0.34 17.72 22.30
N LEU A 296 0.15 16.51 22.10
CA LEU A 296 -0.22 15.34 22.88
C LEU A 296 0.75 15.18 24.05
N LEU A 297 0.19 14.82 25.21
CA LEU A 297 0.99 14.48 26.38
C LEU A 297 1.91 13.28 26.08
N PRO A 298 3.19 13.29 26.50
CA PRO A 298 4.07 12.12 26.41
C PRO A 298 3.51 10.89 27.15
N ASN A 299 3.99 9.70 26.78
CA ASN A 299 3.60 8.43 27.44
C ASN A 299 2.08 8.22 27.56
N SER A 300 1.32 8.56 26.51
CA SER A 300 -0.14 8.57 26.55
C SER A 300 -0.78 7.46 25.71
N PHE A 301 -0.04 6.83 24.81
CA PHE A 301 -0.54 5.76 23.93
C PHE A 301 -0.04 4.39 24.35
N SER A 302 -0.92 3.40 24.37
CA SER A 302 -0.54 2.00 24.58
C SER A 302 0.12 1.41 23.34
N ARG A 303 -0.36 1.83 22.15
CA ARG A 303 0.20 1.41 20.86
C ARG A 303 0.24 2.52 19.84
N ILE A 304 1.22 2.46 18.95
CA ILE A 304 1.36 3.41 17.83
C ILE A 304 1.60 2.65 16.52
N CYS A 305 0.85 3.00 15.48
CA CYS A 305 1.07 2.58 14.11
C CYS A 305 1.75 3.73 13.35
N LEU A 306 2.98 3.52 12.92
CA LEU A 306 3.74 4.47 12.12
C LEU A 306 4.02 3.88 10.73
N ASP A 307 3.18 4.28 9.77
CA ASP A 307 3.30 3.95 8.34
C ASP A 307 3.68 5.22 7.56
N PRO A 308 4.91 5.73 7.72
CA PRO A 308 5.26 7.06 7.25
C PRO A 308 5.29 7.14 5.72
N PRO A 309 5.16 8.35 5.15
CA PRO A 309 5.49 8.57 3.75
C PRO A 309 6.92 8.08 3.46
N CYS A 310 7.06 7.32 2.38
CA CYS A 310 8.30 6.76 1.89
C CYS A 310 8.41 6.95 0.37
N SER A 311 9.55 6.56 -0.21
CA SER A 311 9.76 6.59 -1.67
C SER A 311 8.77 5.72 -2.46
N GLY A 312 8.14 4.72 -1.83
CA GLY A 312 7.14 3.85 -2.45
C GLY A 312 7.70 2.92 -3.53
N PHE A 313 9.03 2.72 -3.57
CA PHE A 313 9.71 1.97 -4.62
C PHE A 313 9.36 0.47 -4.65
N GLY A 314 8.70 -0.06 -3.62
CA GLY A 314 8.22 -1.45 -3.58
C GLY A 314 6.84 -1.67 -4.21
N GLN A 315 6.13 -0.63 -4.63
CA GLN A 315 4.78 -0.75 -5.16
C GLN A 315 4.71 -1.54 -6.47
N ARG A 316 3.67 -2.38 -6.62
CA ARG A 316 3.47 -3.24 -7.79
C ARG A 316 2.04 -3.18 -8.34
N PRO A 317 1.84 -3.10 -9.66
CA PRO A 317 2.88 -3.00 -10.69
C PRO A 317 3.52 -1.61 -10.74
N LEU A 318 4.82 -1.58 -10.94
CA LEU A 318 5.57 -0.38 -11.28
C LEU A 318 5.51 -0.17 -12.80
N ILE A 319 5.21 1.05 -13.21
CA ILE A 319 5.29 1.47 -14.61
C ILE A 319 6.24 2.68 -14.64
N PRO A 320 7.51 2.49 -15.04
CA PRO A 320 8.47 3.59 -15.05
C PRO A 320 8.17 4.52 -16.24
N ALA A 321 7.57 5.67 -15.95
CA ALA A 321 7.36 6.75 -16.90
C ALA A 321 8.59 7.66 -17.02
N SER A 322 8.57 8.67 -17.88
CA SER A 322 9.71 9.56 -18.11
C SER A 322 10.09 10.38 -16.89
N SER A 323 9.11 10.74 -16.04
CA SER A 323 9.39 11.39 -14.76
C SER A 323 9.96 10.45 -13.70
N TYR A 324 10.06 9.15 -13.98
CA TYR A 324 10.48 8.13 -13.02
C TYR A 324 11.92 8.36 -12.57
N SER A 325 12.03 9.11 -11.49
CA SER A 325 13.25 9.40 -10.74
C SER A 325 12.87 9.18 -9.28
N PRO A 326 13.05 7.96 -8.76
CA PRO A 326 12.65 7.69 -7.39
C PRO A 326 13.44 8.63 -6.48
N ASN A 327 12.74 9.44 -5.70
CA ASN A 327 13.39 10.29 -4.72
C ASN A 327 13.83 9.41 -3.55
N LEU A 328 15.01 8.82 -3.67
CA LEU A 328 15.60 7.95 -2.65
C LEU A 328 16.15 8.75 -1.46
N ARG A 329 16.16 10.09 -1.52
CA ARG A 329 16.81 10.95 -0.53
C ARG A 329 15.80 11.76 0.28
N GLY A 330 16.04 11.88 1.58
CA GLY A 330 15.33 12.83 2.45
C GLY A 330 14.07 12.30 3.14
N TYR A 331 13.59 11.10 2.82
CA TYR A 331 12.52 10.46 3.59
C TYR A 331 13.00 9.94 4.95
N ALA A 332 14.17 9.30 4.99
CA ALA A 332 14.75 8.72 6.21
C ALA A 332 14.84 9.73 7.37
N SER A 333 15.36 10.93 7.12
CA SER A 333 15.48 11.96 8.18
C SER A 333 14.13 12.47 8.68
N TYR A 334 13.11 12.53 7.81
CA TYR A 334 11.74 12.86 8.23
C TYR A 334 11.08 11.71 8.99
N GLN A 335 11.33 10.47 8.58
CA GLN A 335 10.86 9.26 9.25
C GLN A 335 11.47 9.13 10.66
N MET A 336 12.77 9.38 10.83
CA MET A 336 13.43 9.41 12.13
C MET A 336 12.80 10.44 13.09
N LYS A 337 12.41 11.63 12.60
CA LYS A 337 11.67 12.63 13.40
C LYS A 337 10.31 12.11 13.88
N MET A 338 9.58 11.41 13.02
CA MET A 338 8.30 10.79 13.39
C MET A 338 8.49 9.62 14.36
N VAL A 339 9.55 8.83 14.18
CA VAL A 339 9.96 7.77 15.12
C VAL A 339 10.28 8.35 16.50
N SER A 340 11.05 9.44 16.60
CA SER A 340 11.29 10.13 17.87
C SER A 340 10.00 10.59 18.54
N THR A 341 9.09 11.16 17.76
CA THR A 341 7.77 11.59 18.25
C THR A 341 6.95 10.41 18.77
N ALA A 342 6.92 9.30 18.01
CA ALA A 342 6.23 8.08 18.40
C ALA A 342 6.78 7.52 19.72
N CYS A 343 8.11 7.40 19.85
CA CYS A 343 8.75 6.85 21.05
C CYS A 343 8.43 7.67 22.31
N ALA A 344 8.40 9.00 22.20
CA ALA A 344 8.06 9.89 23.31
C ALA A 344 6.56 9.82 23.70
N LEU A 345 5.66 9.64 22.72
CA LEU A 345 4.22 9.49 22.96
C LEU A 345 3.82 8.10 23.49
N LEU A 346 4.64 7.08 23.23
CA LEU A 346 4.37 5.70 23.63
C LEU A 346 4.61 5.51 25.14
N LYS A 347 3.70 4.82 25.82
CA LYS A 347 3.85 4.39 27.23
C LYS A 347 5.02 3.42 27.38
N SER A 348 5.64 3.39 28.56
CA SER A 348 6.54 2.29 28.94
C SER A 348 5.76 0.96 28.88
N GLY A 349 6.41 -0.07 28.34
CA GLY A 349 5.80 -1.35 28.00
C GLY A 349 4.88 -1.32 26.77
N GLY A 350 4.63 -0.15 26.16
CA GLY A 350 3.86 -0.02 24.93
C GLY A 350 4.63 -0.47 23.69
N CYS A 351 3.91 -0.73 22.60
CA CYS A 351 4.51 -1.15 21.33
C CYS A 351 4.17 -0.19 20.19
N MET A 352 5.12 0.04 19.28
CA MET A 352 4.86 0.70 18.01
C MET A 352 5.22 -0.20 16.84
N SER A 353 4.43 -0.15 15.76
CA SER A 353 4.84 -0.68 14.47
C SER A 353 5.45 0.44 13.63
N TYR A 354 6.52 0.11 12.92
CA TYR A 354 7.09 0.92 11.85
C TYR A 354 6.97 0.14 10.55
N SER A 355 6.43 0.74 9.49
CA SER A 355 6.33 0.06 8.19
C SER A 355 6.45 0.98 7.00
N THR A 356 7.03 0.49 5.90
CA THR A 356 7.14 1.22 4.64
C THR A 356 6.79 0.31 3.45
N CYS A 357 6.38 0.91 2.34
CA CYS A 357 6.21 0.22 1.06
C CYS A 357 7.39 0.47 0.11
N THR A 358 8.59 0.53 0.68
CA THR A 358 9.86 0.68 -0.05
C THR A 358 10.84 -0.42 0.32
N MET A 359 11.83 -0.62 -0.55
CA MET A 359 12.94 -1.55 -0.34
C MET A 359 14.24 -0.85 0.06
N VAL A 360 14.24 0.49 0.10
CA VAL A 360 15.42 1.32 0.39
C VAL A 360 15.86 1.13 1.85
N PRO A 361 17.08 0.64 2.12
CA PRO A 361 17.57 0.38 3.48
C PRO A 361 17.65 1.63 4.36
N ASP A 362 17.99 2.79 3.79
CA ASP A 362 18.01 4.07 4.48
C ASP A 362 16.66 4.42 5.12
N GLU A 363 15.55 4.01 4.49
CA GLU A 363 14.19 4.21 4.98
C GLU A 363 13.70 3.03 5.84
N ASN A 364 14.49 1.97 5.98
CA ASN A 364 14.06 0.73 6.63
C ASN A 364 14.95 0.42 7.84
N GLU A 365 16.01 -0.37 7.66
CA GLU A 365 16.91 -0.76 8.75
C GLU A 365 17.53 0.44 9.44
N GLN A 366 17.99 1.45 8.70
CA GLN A 366 18.66 2.59 9.33
C GLN A 366 17.71 3.39 10.24
N VAL A 367 16.43 3.50 9.87
CA VAL A 367 15.42 4.15 10.71
C VAL A 367 15.12 3.31 11.95
N VAL A 368 15.07 1.98 11.82
CA VAL A 368 14.86 1.07 12.96
C VAL A 368 16.09 1.03 13.87
N ALA A 369 17.30 1.01 13.30
CA ALA A 369 18.56 1.08 14.02
C ALA A 369 18.64 2.36 14.85
N TYR A 370 18.26 3.51 14.25
CA TYR A 370 18.10 4.76 14.99
C TYR A 370 17.14 4.64 16.18
N ALA A 371 15.99 3.99 16.00
CA ALA A 371 15.04 3.78 17.12
C ALA A 371 15.64 2.93 18.24
N VAL A 372 16.41 1.89 17.91
CA VAL A 372 17.02 0.99 18.90
C VAL A 372 18.19 1.67 19.61
N GLN A 373 19.11 2.26 18.85
CA GLN A 373 20.39 2.76 19.35
C GLN A 373 20.25 4.13 20.03
N GLU A 374 19.50 5.05 19.44
CA GLU A 374 19.40 6.43 19.92
C GLU A 374 18.21 6.64 20.85
N LEU A 375 17.13 5.87 20.70
CA LEU A 375 15.90 6.02 21.49
C LEU A 375 15.67 4.89 22.50
N GLY A 376 16.56 3.89 22.55
CA GLY A 376 16.49 2.78 23.51
C GLY A 376 15.30 1.84 23.32
N MET A 377 14.71 1.81 22.12
CA MET A 377 13.61 0.89 21.80
C MET A 377 14.13 -0.55 21.63
N GLN A 378 13.26 -1.54 21.88
CA GLN A 378 13.61 -2.95 21.73
C GLN A 378 12.77 -3.60 20.62
N LEU A 379 13.40 -4.38 19.74
CA LEU A 379 12.69 -5.13 18.71
C LEU A 379 11.96 -6.34 19.32
N GLU A 380 10.66 -6.43 19.02
CA GLU A 380 9.83 -7.59 19.34
C GLU A 380 10.08 -8.71 18.32
N THR A 381 9.88 -9.96 18.73
CA THR A 381 10.00 -11.11 17.82
C THR A 381 8.70 -11.24 17.01
N PRO A 382 8.77 -11.27 15.66
CA PRO A 382 7.60 -11.46 14.81
C PRO A 382 6.91 -12.79 15.12
N ARG A 383 5.58 -12.77 15.16
CA ARG A 383 4.73 -13.94 15.44
C ARG A 383 4.36 -14.71 14.18
N PHE A 384 4.36 -14.05 13.02
CA PHE A 384 4.03 -14.68 11.76
C PHE A 384 5.28 -14.97 10.93
N GLY A 385 5.33 -16.18 10.35
CA GLY A 385 6.45 -16.65 9.52
C GLY A 385 6.38 -16.14 8.07
N TYR A 386 6.10 -14.86 7.87
CA TYR A 386 6.05 -14.21 6.55
C TYR A 386 7.19 -13.21 6.39
N GLY A 387 7.68 -13.09 5.16
CA GLY A 387 8.77 -12.19 4.81
C GLY A 387 10.14 -12.69 5.25
N SER A 388 11.18 -12.14 4.63
CA SER A 388 12.57 -12.42 4.92
C SER A 388 13.09 -11.55 6.07
N PRO A 389 14.22 -11.93 6.69
CA PRO A 389 14.95 -11.04 7.61
C PRO A 389 15.34 -9.70 6.97
N GLY A 390 15.70 -8.75 7.83
CA GLY A 390 16.32 -7.49 7.45
C GLY A 390 17.69 -7.66 6.80
N LEU A 391 18.15 -6.58 6.20
CA LEU A 391 19.45 -6.52 5.54
C LEU A 391 20.57 -6.20 6.55
N SER A 392 21.65 -6.99 6.49
CA SER A 392 22.89 -6.69 7.22
C SER A 392 23.59 -5.45 6.64
N GLY A 393 24.49 -4.85 7.44
CA GLY A 393 25.28 -3.69 7.04
C GLY A 393 24.58 -2.33 7.19
N PHE A 394 23.31 -2.31 7.63
CA PHE A 394 22.51 -1.07 7.74
C PHE A 394 22.16 -0.69 9.19
N GLY A 395 23.08 -0.96 10.11
CA GLY A 395 23.01 -0.51 11.49
C GLY A 395 22.35 -1.49 12.47
N LEU A 396 21.61 -2.49 11.99
CA LEU A 396 21.10 -3.58 12.85
C LEU A 396 22.12 -4.71 12.97
N SER A 397 22.19 -5.34 14.15
CA SER A 397 22.92 -6.61 14.33
C SER A 397 22.18 -7.77 13.66
N ASP A 398 22.86 -8.89 13.41
CA ASP A 398 22.25 -10.09 12.80
C ASP A 398 21.01 -10.57 13.57
N SER A 399 21.07 -10.54 14.91
CA SER A 399 19.94 -10.93 15.77
C SER A 399 18.75 -9.97 15.68
N GLU A 400 18.99 -8.72 15.32
CA GLU A 400 17.95 -7.70 15.13
C GLU A 400 17.37 -7.76 13.72
N CYS A 401 18.20 -8.08 12.71
CA CYS A 401 17.75 -8.35 11.35
C CYS A 401 16.70 -9.47 11.30
N GLU A 402 16.83 -10.51 12.12
CA GLU A 402 15.82 -11.59 12.21
C GLU A 402 14.44 -11.11 12.72
N LYS A 403 14.42 -10.01 13.47
CA LYS A 403 13.22 -9.46 14.11
C LYS A 403 12.48 -8.42 13.26
N VAL A 404 13.10 -7.91 12.21
CA VAL A 404 12.43 -7.08 11.20
C VAL A 404 12.03 -7.94 10.00
N LYS A 405 10.99 -7.55 9.27
CA LYS A 405 10.50 -8.31 8.12
C LYS A 405 10.54 -7.50 6.84
N ARG A 406 11.17 -8.09 5.82
CA ARG A 406 11.22 -7.60 4.44
C ARG A 406 10.39 -8.48 3.52
N PHE A 407 9.66 -7.84 2.63
CA PHE A 407 9.00 -8.50 1.51
C PHE A 407 9.73 -8.09 0.25
N TRP A 408 10.25 -9.09 -0.45
CA TRP A 408 10.86 -8.92 -1.76
C TRP A 408 9.83 -9.25 -2.83
N PRO A 409 9.72 -8.46 -3.90
CA PRO A 409 8.85 -8.76 -5.04
C PRO A 409 8.98 -10.19 -5.56
N ALA A 410 10.23 -10.67 -5.68
CA ALA A 410 10.58 -12.03 -6.10
C ALA A 410 10.86 -12.99 -4.91
N GLY A 411 10.30 -12.69 -3.73
CA GLY A 411 10.49 -13.49 -2.51
C GLY A 411 9.58 -14.72 -2.44
N LEU A 412 9.48 -15.29 -1.23
CA LEU A 412 8.62 -16.45 -0.94
C LEU A 412 7.14 -16.13 -1.18
N GLU A 413 6.73 -14.90 -0.86
CA GLU A 413 5.39 -14.40 -1.09
C GLU A 413 5.36 -13.38 -2.23
N ASP A 414 4.58 -13.67 -3.27
CA ASP A 414 4.36 -12.76 -4.38
C ASP A 414 3.53 -11.54 -3.96
N THR A 415 4.22 -10.54 -3.42
CA THR A 415 3.67 -9.35 -2.77
C THR A 415 4.41 -8.09 -3.21
N ILE A 416 3.95 -6.91 -2.78
CA ILE A 416 4.71 -5.67 -2.98
C ILE A 416 6.04 -5.71 -2.19
N GLY A 417 7.03 -4.94 -2.64
CA GLY A 417 8.17 -4.60 -1.81
C GLY A 417 7.72 -3.86 -0.55
N PHE A 418 8.08 -4.37 0.62
CA PHE A 418 7.58 -3.86 1.89
C PHE A 418 8.57 -4.13 3.02
N PHE A 419 8.50 -3.33 4.08
CA PHE A 419 9.27 -3.52 5.29
C PHE A 419 8.40 -3.25 6.51
N TYR A 420 8.56 -4.02 7.58
CA TYR A 420 8.05 -3.64 8.88
C TYR A 420 8.88 -4.14 10.06
N ALA A 421 8.72 -3.46 11.18
CA ALA A 421 9.24 -3.84 12.49
C ALA A 421 8.22 -3.53 13.58
N VAL A 422 8.22 -4.28 14.68
CA VAL A 422 7.51 -3.93 15.91
C VAL A 422 8.54 -3.66 17.00
N LEU A 423 8.42 -2.49 17.62
CA LEU A 423 9.34 -1.96 18.61
C LEU A 423 8.58 -1.76 19.93
N LYS A 424 9.18 -2.13 21.04
CA LYS A 424 8.66 -1.96 22.39
C LYS A 424 9.47 -0.92 23.14
N LYS A 425 8.78 -0.08 23.90
CA LYS A 425 9.42 0.85 24.84
C LYS A 425 9.65 0.13 26.17
N PRO A 426 10.89 0.09 26.68
CA PRO A 426 11.21 -0.61 27.92
C PRO A 426 10.50 -0.04 29.16
#